data_AF-A0A2V5K4Z7-F1
#
_entry.id   AF-A0A2V5K4Z7-F1
#
_cell.length_a   1.000
_cell.length_b   1.000
_cell.length_c   1.000
_cell.angle_alpha   90.00
_cell.angle_beta   90.00
_cell.angle_gamma   90.00
#
_symmetry.space_group_name_H-M   'P 1'
#
loop_
_entity.id
_entity.type
_entity.pdbx_description
1 polymer ?
#
loop_
_entity_poly.entity_id
_entity_poly.type
_entity_poly.pdbx_seq_one_letter_code
_entity_poly.pdbx_strand_id
1 'polypeptide(L)'
;MSSASNAAIVEVSQTANKFRSSIVLQYENKFIDVKSILGLFTTLLDSGTYDLHVHGPDADEATKAMVDVFQKHNLKVNVVNG
;
A
#
# COMPACT_ATOMS: atom_id res chain seq x y z
N MET A 1 2.58 -17.15 -5.60
CA MET A 1 2.59 -15.75 -6.06
C MET A 1 2.94 -15.73 -7.53
N SER A 2 2.12 -15.07 -8.35
CA SER A 2 2.40 -14.92 -9.78
C SER A 2 3.48 -13.86 -10.01
N SER A 3 4.15 -13.88 -11.15
CA SER A 3 5.11 -12.82 -11.55
C SER A 3 4.45 -11.44 -11.63
N ALA A 4 3.16 -11.37 -11.96
CA ALA A 4 2.37 -10.12 -11.96
C ALA A 4 2.20 -9.54 -10.55
N SER A 5 1.99 -10.41 -9.53
CA SER A 5 1.89 -9.98 -8.12
C SER A 5 3.19 -9.33 -7.62
N ASN A 6 4.35 -9.82 -8.07
CA ASN A 6 5.65 -9.25 -7.68
C ASN A 6 5.89 -7.85 -8.27
N ALA A 7 5.48 -7.63 -9.52
CA ALA A 7 5.57 -6.31 -10.16
C ALA A 7 4.68 -5.28 -9.45
N ALA A 8 3.47 -5.70 -9.04
CA ALA A 8 2.57 -4.87 -8.24
C ALA A 8 3.21 -4.43 -6.91
N ILE A 9 3.80 -5.37 -6.17
CA ILE A 9 4.47 -5.10 -4.88
C ILE A 9 5.61 -4.08 -5.03
N VAL A 10 6.44 -4.24 -6.07
CA VAL A 10 7.55 -3.31 -6.36
C VAL A 10 7.00 -1.90 -6.65
N GLU A 11 5.99 -1.78 -7.53
CA GLU A 11 5.45 -0.48 -7.92
C GLU A 11 4.73 0.23 -6.75
N VAL A 12 4.00 -0.53 -5.93
CA VAL A 12 3.36 -0.03 -4.69
C VAL A 12 4.42 0.55 -3.75
N SER A 13 5.49 -0.21 -3.48
CA SER A 13 6.59 0.25 -2.62
C SER A 13 7.29 1.48 -3.17
N GLN A 14 7.61 1.49 -4.47
CA GLN A 14 8.24 2.62 -5.13
C GLN A 14 7.36 3.87 -5.13
N THR A 15 6.05 3.71 -5.29
CA THR A 15 5.09 4.82 -5.23
C THR A 15 5.03 5.41 -3.83
N ALA A 16 4.94 4.57 -2.79
CA ALA A 16 4.94 5.01 -1.39
C ALA A 16 6.23 5.77 -1.01
N ASN A 17 7.38 5.33 -1.52
CA ASN A 17 8.69 5.95 -1.24
C ASN A 17 8.86 7.36 -1.83
N LYS A 18 7.94 7.84 -2.69
CA LYS A 18 7.97 9.22 -3.22
C LYS A 18 7.49 10.26 -2.19
N PHE A 19 6.76 9.82 -1.16
CA PHE A 19 6.10 10.69 -0.20
C PHE A 19 6.81 10.71 1.14
N ARG A 20 6.68 11.83 1.87
CA ARG A 20 7.18 11.98 3.24
C ARG A 20 6.26 11.31 4.25
N SER A 21 4.96 11.24 3.95
CA SER A 21 3.96 10.61 4.81
C SER A 21 4.32 9.16 5.17
N SER A 22 3.98 8.77 6.39
CA SER A 22 3.90 7.38 6.78
C SER A 22 2.69 6.76 6.07
N ILE A 23 2.91 5.62 5.44
CA ILE A 23 1.89 4.90 4.66
C ILE A 23 1.87 3.48 5.19
N VAL A 24 0.77 3.11 5.83
CA VAL A 24 0.63 1.83 6.54
C VAL A 24 -0.61 1.11 5.99
N LEU A 25 -0.43 -0.15 5.63
CA LEU A 25 -1.56 -1.05 5.41
C LEU A 25 -1.86 -1.82 6.67
N GLN A 26 -3.13 -1.90 7.03
CA GLN A 26 -3.63 -2.81 8.04
C GLN A 26 -4.36 -3.96 7.35
N TYR A 27 -4.05 -5.18 7.76
CA TYR A 27 -4.74 -6.41 7.37
C TYR A 27 -4.96 -7.26 8.61
N GLU A 28 -6.23 -7.47 8.98
CA GLU A 28 -6.60 -8.08 10.26
C GLU A 28 -5.91 -7.35 11.44
N ASN A 29 -5.04 -8.04 12.17
CA ASN A 29 -4.29 -7.51 13.32
C ASN A 29 -2.84 -7.14 12.96
N LYS A 30 -2.49 -7.10 11.67
CA LYS A 30 -1.14 -6.79 11.20
C LYS A 30 -1.09 -5.40 10.58
N PHE A 31 0.00 -4.69 10.87
CA PHE A 31 0.34 -3.41 10.26
C PHE A 31 1.63 -3.56 9.45
N ILE A 32 1.61 -3.09 8.21
CA ILE A 32 2.71 -3.20 7.26
C ILE A 32 3.09 -1.80 6.79
N ASP A 33 4.36 -1.44 6.96
CA ASP A 33 4.92 -0.25 6.32
C ASP A 33 5.03 -0.51 4.81
N VAL A 34 4.28 0.27 4.01
CA VAL A 34 4.22 0.11 2.55
C VAL A 34 5.54 0.48 1.88
N LYS A 35 6.38 1.29 2.53
CA LYS A 35 7.71 1.62 2.01
C LYS A 35 8.68 0.44 2.15
N SER A 36 8.39 -0.54 3.02
CA SER A 36 9.18 -1.77 3.16
C SER A 36 8.76 -2.82 2.13
N ILE A 37 9.51 -2.93 1.05
CA ILE A 37 9.26 -3.93 0.01
C ILE A 37 9.26 -5.37 0.56
N LEU A 38 10.15 -5.67 1.51
CA LEU A 38 10.21 -6.99 2.15
C LEU A 38 8.93 -7.27 2.97
N GLY A 39 8.42 -6.28 3.69
CA GLY A 39 7.18 -6.41 4.46
C GLY A 39 5.96 -6.64 3.57
N LEU A 40 5.94 -6.01 2.39
CA LEU A 40 4.90 -6.24 1.40
C LEU A 40 4.96 -7.66 0.81
N PHE A 41 6.15 -8.17 0.46
CA PHE A 41 6.28 -9.54 -0.06
C PHE A 41 5.79 -10.63 0.91
N THR A 42 5.89 -10.40 2.22
CA THR A 42 5.47 -11.39 3.22
C THR A 42 4.00 -11.27 3.62
N THR A 43 3.34 -10.16 3.28
CA THR A 43 2.00 -9.85 3.84
C THR A 43 0.95 -9.51 2.81
N LEU A 44 1.33 -9.01 1.64
CA LEU A 44 0.37 -8.67 0.59
C LEU A 44 -0.08 -9.95 -0.12
N LEU A 45 -1.26 -10.42 0.24
CA LEU A 45 -1.95 -11.55 -0.35
C LEU A 45 -2.83 -11.08 -1.51
N ASP A 46 -2.96 -11.89 -2.56
CA ASP A 46 -3.78 -11.61 -3.75
C ASP A 46 -5.29 -11.41 -3.41
N SER A 47 -5.71 -11.80 -2.20
CA SER A 47 -7.08 -11.65 -1.71
C SER A 47 -7.10 -11.08 -0.28
N GLY A 48 -7.74 -9.93 -0.09
CA GLY A 48 -7.93 -9.31 1.22
C GLY A 48 -8.50 -7.91 1.09
N THR A 49 -9.12 -7.42 2.17
CA THR A 49 -9.46 -6.00 2.32
C THR A 49 -8.41 -5.38 3.22
N TYR A 50 -7.68 -4.41 2.69
CA TYR A 50 -6.65 -3.69 3.44
C TYR A 50 -7.14 -2.30 3.79
N ASP A 51 -6.94 -1.88 5.03
CA ASP A 51 -7.15 -0.50 5.42
C ASP A 51 -5.86 0.29 5.17
N LEU A 52 -5.95 1.35 4.36
CA LEU A 52 -4.85 2.23 4.01
C LEU A 52 -4.88 3.45 4.93
N HIS A 53 -3.85 3.56 5.76
CA HIS A 53 -3.61 4.68 6.67
C HIS A 53 -2.48 5.53 6.11
N VAL A 54 -2.74 6.83 5.93
CA VAL A 54 -1.74 7.78 5.43
C VAL A 54 -1.67 8.98 6.36
N HIS A 55 -0.49 9.22 6.92
CA HIS A 55 -0.27 10.30 7.87
C HIS A 55 1.00 11.07 7.56
N GLY A 56 0.90 12.38 7.39
CA GLY A 56 2.05 13.23 7.17
C GLY A 56 1.72 14.51 6.40
N PRO A 57 2.76 15.28 6.02
CA PRO A 57 2.61 16.60 5.42
C PRO A 57 2.11 16.59 3.98
N ASP A 58 2.14 15.44 3.32
CA ASP A 58 1.72 15.20 1.93
C ASP A 58 0.72 14.03 1.84
N ALA A 59 -0.12 13.89 2.87
CA ALA A 59 -1.02 12.75 3.03
C ALA A 59 -2.11 12.69 1.95
N ASP A 60 -2.62 13.84 1.51
CA ASP A 60 -3.66 13.88 0.48
C ASP A 60 -3.13 13.42 -0.88
N GLU A 61 -1.95 13.92 -1.27
CA GLU A 61 -1.29 13.50 -2.51
C GLU A 61 -0.85 12.04 -2.45
N ALA A 62 -0.30 11.61 -1.31
CA ALA A 62 0.10 10.24 -1.08
C ALA A 62 -1.11 9.29 -1.17
N THR A 63 -2.22 9.62 -0.51
CA THR A 63 -3.44 8.82 -0.53
C THR A 63 -3.94 8.61 -1.95
N LYS A 64 -4.02 9.69 -2.74
CA LYS A 64 -4.45 9.61 -4.14
C LYS A 64 -3.54 8.70 -4.97
N ALA A 65 -2.22 8.92 -4.91
CA ALA A 65 -1.27 8.12 -5.67
C ALA A 65 -1.28 6.65 -5.26
N MET A 66 -1.46 6.37 -3.96
CA MET A 66 -1.56 5.01 -3.46
C MET A 66 -2.84 4.32 -3.95
N VAL A 67 -4.00 4.98 -3.88
CA VAL A 67 -5.26 4.43 -4.42
C VAL A 67 -5.12 4.11 -5.90
N ASP A 68 -4.52 5.00 -6.70
CA ASP A 68 -4.33 4.80 -8.13
C ASP A 68 -3.46 3.57 -8.43
N VAL A 69 -2.33 3.38 -7.72
CA VAL A 69 -1.45 2.21 -7.95
C VAL A 69 -2.07 0.90 -7.45
N PHE A 70 -2.81 0.91 -6.34
CA PHE A 70 -3.54 -0.29 -5.90
C PHE A 70 -4.62 -0.69 -6.91
N GLN A 71 -5.41 0.27 -7.41
CA GLN A 71 -6.44 0.03 -8.43
C GLN A 71 -5.85 -0.50 -9.74
N LYS A 72 -4.71 0.04 -10.19
CA LYS A 72 -3.98 -0.42 -11.39
C LYS A 72 -3.66 -1.92 -11.34
N HIS A 73 -3.41 -2.46 -10.14
CA HIS A 73 -3.07 -3.86 -9.91
C HIS A 73 -4.25 -4.69 -9.40
N ASN A 74 -5.48 -4.18 -9.50
CA ASN A 74 -6.71 -4.81 -9.01
C ASN A 74 -6.71 -5.13 -7.51
N LEU A 75 -5.92 -4.40 -6.72
CA LEU A 75 -5.86 -4.51 -5.27
C LEU A 75 -6.88 -3.55 -4.65
N LYS A 76 -7.75 -4.06 -3.77
CA LYS A 76 -8.76 -3.24 -3.09
C LYS A 76 -8.22 -2.76 -1.75
N VAL A 77 -8.29 -1.45 -1.54
CA VAL A 77 -7.97 -0.81 -0.27
C VAL A 77 -9.13 0.05 0.19
N ASN A 78 -9.34 0.12 1.49
CA ASN A 78 -10.25 1.03 2.15
C ASN A 78 -9.43 2.17 2.76
N VAL A 79 -9.66 3.40 2.32
CA VAL A 79 -8.92 4.55 2.86
C VAL A 79 -9.51 4.91 4.23
N VAL A 80 -8.67 4.87 5.25
CA VAL A 80 -9.06 5.25 6.61
C VAL A 80 -8.48 6.64 6.91
N ASN A 81 -9.36 7.62 7.05
CA ASN A 81 -8.99 8.95 7.50
C ASN A 81 -9.00 8.94 9.03
N GLY A 82 -7.81 9.10 9.63
CA GLY A 82 -7.65 9.31 11.08
C GLY A 82 -7.82 10.77 11.46
#